data_AF-A0A916HD00-F1
#
_entry.id   AF-A0A916HD00-F1
#
_cell.length_a   1.000
_cell.length_b   1.000
_cell.length_c   1.000
_cell.angle_alpha   90.00
_cell.angle_beta   90.00
_cell.angle_gamma   90.00
#
_symmetry.space_group_name_H-M   'P 1'
#
loop_
_entity.id
_entity.type
_entity.pdbx_description
1 polymer ?
#
loop_
_entity_poly.entity_id
_entity_poly.type
_entity_poly.pdbx_seq_one_letter_code
_entity_poly.pdbx_strand_id
1 'polypeptide(L)'
;MHAIGGVCVLAAVPVAPLHFVQRSDGAWRGVFEEDSSERSHVLPHYDVIYVSARDYGYSQQDFARVARGLAEVVPKDWSPHKIWHHAIYRKPKGASDTYFERALAKYNALVDQLRLARRK
;
A
#
# COMPACT_ATOMS: atom_id res chain seq x y z
N MET A 1 -1.68 7.92 7.86
CA MET A 1 -2.03 6.68 7.12
C MET A 1 -1.56 6.70 5.67
N HIS A 2 -1.65 7.80 4.91
CA HIS A 2 -1.21 7.86 3.49
C HIS A 2 0.26 7.49 3.27
N ALA A 3 1.19 8.10 4.02
CA ALA A 3 2.63 7.81 3.91
C ALA A 3 2.97 6.39 4.37
N ILE A 4 2.41 5.95 5.50
CA ILE A 4 2.56 4.57 6.01
C ILE A 4 2.06 3.56 4.96
N GLY A 5 0.94 3.87 4.30
CA GLY A 5 0.39 3.13 3.16
C GLY A 5 1.43 2.88 2.07
N GLY A 6 2.04 3.95 1.57
CA GLY A 6 3.09 3.89 0.55
C GLY A 6 4.32 3.10 1.02
N VAL A 7 4.75 3.25 2.27
CA VAL A 7 5.91 2.50 2.80
C VAL A 7 5.63 1.00 2.92
N CYS A 8 4.43 0.62 3.38
CA CYS A 8 4.01 -0.77 3.42
C CYS A 8 4.01 -1.39 2.01
N VAL A 9 3.58 -0.65 0.98
CA VAL A 9 3.69 -1.08 -0.42
C VAL A 9 5.15 -1.30 -0.82
N LEU A 10 6.06 -0.36 -0.50
CA LEU A 10 7.50 -0.53 -0.77
C LEU A 10 8.08 -1.76 -0.07
N ALA A 11 7.60 -2.08 1.13
CA ALA A 11 7.98 -3.26 1.91
C ALA A 11 7.20 -4.54 1.50
N ALA A 12 6.25 -4.45 0.56
CA ALA A 12 5.31 -5.50 0.20
C ALA A 12 4.57 -6.10 1.42
N VAL A 13 4.20 -5.27 2.38
CA VAL A 13 3.40 -5.65 3.56
C VAL A 13 1.97 -5.15 3.33
N PRO A 14 0.94 -6.02 3.37
CA PRO A 14 -0.44 -5.59 3.20
C PRO A 14 -0.83 -4.51 4.21
N VAL A 15 -1.46 -3.44 3.75
CA VAL A 15 -2.03 -2.41 4.62
C VAL A 15 -3.28 -1.87 3.96
N ALA A 16 -4.34 -1.67 4.73
CA ALA A 16 -5.54 -1.02 4.24
C ALA A 16 -5.29 0.49 4.26
N PRO A 17 -5.17 1.16 3.10
CA PRO A 17 -5.12 2.60 3.10
C PRO A 17 -6.50 3.15 3.47
N LEU A 18 -6.53 4.38 3.99
CA LEU A 18 -7.80 5.07 4.20
C LEU A 18 -8.39 5.41 2.83
N HIS A 19 -9.67 5.11 2.62
CA HIS A 19 -10.37 5.52 1.39
C HIS A 19 -10.83 6.97 1.47
N PHE A 20 -11.52 7.30 2.57
CA PHE A 20 -12.04 8.63 2.85
C PHE A 20 -11.64 9.07 4.26
N VAL A 21 -11.42 10.37 4.43
CA VAL A 21 -11.24 11.00 5.73
C VAL A 21 -12.19 12.18 5.87
N GLN A 22 -12.79 12.33 7.05
CA GLN A 22 -13.51 13.56 7.39
C GLN A 22 -12.49 14.56 7.92
N ARG A 23 -12.46 15.75 7.33
CA ARG A 23 -11.61 16.87 7.76
C ARG A 23 -12.23 17.59 8.95
N SER A 24 -11.45 18.46 9.58
CA SER A 24 -11.90 19.30 10.70
C SER A 24 -13.00 20.29 10.33
N ASP A 25 -13.17 20.58 9.03
CA ASP A 25 -14.27 21.37 8.47
C ASP A 25 -15.57 20.55 8.25
N GLY A 26 -15.55 19.26 8.59
CA GLY A 26 -16.69 18.35 8.44
C GLY A 26 -16.82 17.73 7.04
N ALA A 27 -16.02 18.15 6.06
CA ALA A 27 -16.07 17.63 4.70
C ALA A 27 -15.36 16.27 4.58
N TRP A 28 -15.96 15.36 3.80
CA TRP A 28 -15.34 14.09 3.42
C TRP A 28 -14.46 14.28 2.19
N ARG A 29 -13.26 13.70 2.23
CA ARG A 29 -12.30 13.74 1.11
C ARG A 29 -11.73 12.36 0.84
N GLY A 30 -11.71 11.99 -0.44
CA GLY A 30 -11.06 10.79 -0.93
C GLY A 30 -9.54 10.96 -0.87
N VAL A 31 -8.88 10.01 -0.22
CA VAL A 31 -7.44 10.08 0.10
C VAL A 31 -6.56 9.99 -1.15
N PHE A 32 -7.00 9.23 -2.17
CA PHE A 32 -6.31 9.05 -3.45
C PHE A 32 -6.98 9.77 -4.62
N GLU A 33 -8.09 10.47 -4.40
CA GLU A 33 -8.91 11.03 -5.49
C GLU A 33 -8.32 12.32 -6.08
N GLU A 34 -7.55 13.05 -5.27
CA GLU A 34 -6.97 14.35 -5.64
C GLU A 34 -5.71 14.20 -6.50
N ASP A 35 -4.99 13.09 -6.40
CA ASP A 35 -3.79 12.80 -7.21
C ASP A 35 -4.12 11.86 -8.37
N SER A 36 -3.83 12.28 -9.60
CA SER A 36 -4.23 11.55 -10.82
C SER A 36 -3.55 10.18 -10.96
N SER A 37 -2.29 10.07 -10.53
CA SER A 37 -1.53 8.83 -10.56
C SER A 37 -2.07 7.84 -9.54
N GLU A 38 -2.27 8.28 -8.30
CA GLU A 38 -2.84 7.45 -7.25
C GLU A 38 -4.27 7.00 -7.61
N ARG A 39 -5.10 7.91 -8.11
CA ARG A 39 -6.46 7.60 -8.55
C ARG A 39 -6.49 6.52 -9.65
N SER A 40 -5.55 6.58 -10.59
CA SER A 40 -5.55 5.68 -11.76
C SER A 40 -4.90 4.33 -11.48
N HIS A 41 -3.95 4.28 -10.53
CA HIS A 41 -3.18 3.07 -10.25
C HIS A 41 -3.57 2.39 -8.94
N VAL A 42 -3.94 3.13 -7.90
CA VAL A 42 -4.20 2.57 -6.56
C VAL A 42 -5.67 2.26 -6.36
N LEU A 43 -6.57 3.20 -6.64
CA LEU A 43 -8.01 3.03 -6.39
C LEU A 43 -8.63 1.80 -7.10
N PRO A 44 -8.27 1.45 -8.35
CA PRO A 44 -8.83 0.25 -8.99
C PRO A 44 -8.53 -1.06 -8.26
N HIS A 45 -7.56 -1.05 -7.34
CA HIS A 45 -7.15 -2.21 -6.56
C HIS A 45 -7.50 -2.10 -5.08
N TYR A 46 -8.32 -1.11 -4.68
CA TYR A 46 -8.67 -0.86 -3.29
C TYR A 46 -9.21 -2.11 -2.58
N ASP A 47 -10.10 -2.86 -3.22
CA ASP A 47 -10.69 -4.08 -2.64
C ASP A 47 -9.66 -5.16 -2.34
N VAL A 48 -8.72 -5.40 -3.26
CA VAL A 48 -7.63 -6.37 -3.07
C VAL A 48 -6.73 -5.95 -1.92
N ILE A 49 -6.37 -4.67 -1.87
CA ILE A 49 -5.53 -4.10 -0.81
C ILE A 49 -6.25 -4.20 0.54
N TYR A 50 -7.53 -3.85 0.59
CA TYR A 50 -8.35 -3.90 1.80
C TYR A 50 -8.52 -5.33 2.34
N VAL A 51 -8.94 -6.26 1.47
CA VAL A 51 -9.17 -7.66 1.87
C VAL A 51 -7.88 -8.32 2.31
N SER A 52 -6.79 -8.13 1.55
CA SER A 52 -5.49 -8.69 1.91
C SER A 52 -5.03 -8.17 3.27
N ALA A 53 -5.12 -6.87 3.53
CA ALA A 53 -4.73 -6.29 4.82
C ALA A 53 -5.59 -6.75 6.00
N ARG A 54 -6.91 -6.82 5.83
CA ARG A 54 -7.83 -7.26 6.89
C ARG A 54 -7.54 -8.68 7.37
N ASP A 55 -7.22 -9.55 6.42
CA ASP A 55 -7.11 -11.00 6.67
C ASP A 55 -5.65 -11.48 6.81
N TYR A 56 -4.67 -10.57 6.70
CA TYR A 56 -3.25 -10.91 6.81
C TYR A 56 -2.81 -11.11 8.27
N GLY A 57 -2.19 -12.26 8.56
CA GLY A 57 -1.55 -12.52 9.84
C GLY A 57 -0.19 -11.83 9.96
N TYR A 58 -0.19 -10.62 10.52
CA TYR A 58 1.03 -9.82 10.69
C TYR A 58 2.04 -10.45 11.66
N SER A 59 3.31 -10.45 11.27
CA SER A 59 4.42 -10.88 12.13
C SER A 59 5.25 -9.69 12.64
N GLN A 60 6.03 -9.91 13.71
CA GLN A 60 6.98 -8.91 14.20
C GLN A 60 8.01 -8.51 13.14
N GLN A 61 8.36 -9.43 12.23
CA GLN A 61 9.28 -9.16 11.13
C GLN A 61 8.66 -8.16 10.12
N ASP A 62 7.35 -8.22 9.88
CA ASP A 62 6.67 -7.27 8.99
C ASP A 62 6.73 -5.86 9.56
N PHE A 63 6.46 -5.71 10.86
CA PHE A 63 6.59 -4.42 11.55
C PHE A 63 8.03 -3.90 11.51
N ALA A 64 9.04 -4.76 11.68
CA ALA A 64 10.44 -4.38 11.58
C ALA A 64 10.81 -3.88 10.17
N ARG A 65 10.27 -4.50 9.12
CA ARG A 65 10.49 -4.05 7.73
C ARG A 65 9.85 -2.69 7.46
N VAL A 66 8.62 -2.47 7.92
CA VAL A 66 7.93 -1.18 7.78
C VAL A 66 8.66 -0.09 8.56
N ALA A 67 9.08 -0.37 9.79
CA ALA A 67 9.84 0.57 10.61
C ALA A 67 11.16 0.98 9.93
N ARG A 68 11.90 0.02 9.35
CA ARG A 68 13.10 0.33 8.56
C ARG A 68 12.79 1.17 7.33
N GLY A 69 11.70 0.87 6.63
CA GLY A 69 11.23 1.65 5.48
C GLY A 69 10.96 3.11 5.84
N LEU A 70 10.29 3.34 6.97
CA LEU A 70 9.99 4.67 7.50
C LEU A 70 11.23 5.43 7.98
N ALA A 71 12.23 4.72 8.53
CA ALA A 71 13.41 5.33 9.13
C ALA A 71 14.55 5.60 8.12
N GLU A 72 14.76 4.70 7.16
CA GLU A 72 15.99 4.63 6.37
C GLU A 72 15.79 4.72 4.85
N VAL A 73 14.67 4.20 4.34
CA VAL A 73 14.47 4.01 2.89
C VAL A 73 13.71 5.16 2.26
N VAL A 74 12.80 5.79 3.01
CA VAL A 74 12.06 6.97 2.55
C VAL A 74 12.80 8.24 2.97
N PRO A 75 13.20 9.11 2.03
CA PRO A 75 13.81 10.38 2.37
C PRO A 75 12.87 11.21 3.26
N LYS A 76 13.45 11.86 4.28
CA LYS A 76 12.71 12.59 5.31
C LYS A 76 11.85 13.75 4.77
N ASP A 77 12.15 14.22 3.56
CA ASP A 77 11.47 15.32 2.88
C ASP A 77 10.39 14.87 1.89
N TRP A 78 10.12 13.57 1.78
CA TRP A 78 9.08 13.07 0.89
C TRP A 78 7.69 13.31 1.45
N SER A 79 6.85 13.96 0.63
CA SER A 79 5.42 14.00 0.89
C SER A 79 4.82 12.60 0.72
N PRO A 80 3.64 12.34 1.32
CA PRO A 80 2.94 11.08 1.12
C PRO A 80 2.76 10.69 -0.36
N HIS A 81 2.42 11.66 -1.22
CA HIS A 81 2.26 11.44 -2.66
C HIS A 81 3.56 11.04 -3.36
N LYS A 82 4.70 11.64 -2.98
CA LYS A 82 6.02 11.25 -3.52
C LYS A 82 6.35 9.78 -3.22
N ILE A 83 5.98 9.29 -2.04
CA ILE A 83 6.16 7.88 -1.66
C ILE A 83 5.34 6.97 -2.57
N TRP A 84 4.06 7.30 -2.80
CA TRP A 84 3.21 6.53 -3.69
C TRP A 84 3.66 6.59 -5.14
N HIS A 85 4.03 7.75 -5.66
CA HIS A 85 4.57 7.87 -7.02
C HIS A 85 5.85 7.06 -7.18
N HIS A 86 6.72 7.04 -6.16
CA HIS A 86 7.88 6.16 -6.18
C HIS A 86 7.46 4.69 -6.24
N ALA A 87 6.49 4.28 -5.41
CA ALA A 87 6.00 2.91 -5.42
C ALA A 87 5.39 2.52 -6.78
N ILE A 88 4.60 3.42 -7.38
CA ILE A 88 3.88 3.21 -8.64
C ILE A 88 4.84 3.14 -9.83
N TYR A 89 5.84 4.03 -9.91
CA TYR A 89 6.64 4.21 -11.12
C TYR A 89 8.07 3.66 -11.04
N ARG A 90 8.62 3.43 -9.85
CA ARG A 90 10.01 2.94 -9.72
C ARG A 90 10.07 1.42 -9.65
N LYS A 91 11.10 0.91 -10.33
CA LYS A 91 11.45 -0.51 -10.32
C LYS A 91 12.65 -0.72 -9.40
N PRO A 92 12.61 -1.73 -8.52
CA PRO A 92 13.81 -2.19 -7.82
C PRO A 92 14.90 -2.57 -8.81
N LYS A 93 16.17 -2.44 -8.41
CA LYS A 93 17.31 -2.78 -9.26
C LYS A 93 17.21 -4.22 -9.76
N GLY A 94 17.21 -4.40 -11.08
CA GLY A 94 17.13 -5.70 -11.74
C GLY A 94 15.73 -6.32 -11.83
N ALA A 95 14.68 -5.60 -11.44
CA ALA A 95 13.29 -6.06 -11.57
C ALA A 95 12.62 -5.52 -12.85
N SER A 96 11.73 -6.33 -13.43
CA SER A 96 10.85 -5.91 -14.54
C SER A 96 9.66 -5.07 -14.06
N ASP A 97 9.23 -5.28 -12.82
CA ASP A 97 8.00 -4.75 -12.26
C ASP A 97 8.29 -3.64 -11.23
N THR A 98 7.33 -2.73 -11.06
CA THR A 98 7.42 -1.66 -10.05
C THR A 98 7.19 -2.19 -8.64
N TYR A 99 7.53 -1.39 -7.62
CA TYR A 99 7.25 -1.78 -6.24
C TYR A 99 5.75 -2.05 -6.02
N PHE A 100 4.88 -1.23 -6.60
CA PHE A 100 3.45 -1.37 -6.50
C PHE A 100 2.94 -2.64 -7.20
N GLU A 101 3.41 -2.93 -8.42
CA GLU A 101 3.04 -4.16 -9.14
C GLU A 101 3.45 -5.42 -8.37
N ARG A 102 4.66 -5.43 -7.80
CA ARG A 102 5.13 -6.55 -6.97
C ARG A 102 4.30 -6.73 -5.70
N ALA A 103 3.94 -5.63 -5.04
CA ALA A 103 3.08 -5.66 -3.86
C ALA A 103 1.69 -6.18 -4.22
N LEU A 104 1.10 -5.69 -5.31
CA LEU A 104 -0.22 -6.10 -5.78
C LEU A 104 -0.25 -7.60 -6.15
N ALA A 105 0.78 -8.11 -6.82
CA ALA A 105 0.90 -9.53 -7.12
C ALA A 105 0.91 -10.38 -5.84
N LYS A 106 1.66 -9.95 -4.82
CA LYS A 106 1.67 -10.61 -3.50
C LYS A 106 0.29 -10.55 -2.83
N TYR A 107 -0.39 -9.40 -2.89
CA TYR A 107 -1.70 -9.22 -2.26
C TYR A 107 -2.76 -10.11 -2.92
N ASN A 108 -2.77 -10.21 -4.25
CA ASN A 108 -3.65 -11.13 -4.97
C ASN A 108 -3.39 -12.59 -4.56
N ALA A 109 -2.11 -13.01 -4.51
CA ALA A 109 -1.75 -14.36 -4.06
C ALA A 109 -2.24 -14.65 -2.62
N LEU A 110 -2.14 -13.67 -1.72
CA LEU A 110 -2.67 -13.79 -0.35
C LEU A 110 -4.19 -13.91 -0.34
N VAL A 111 -4.90 -13.07 -1.10
CA VAL A 111 -6.37 -13.12 -1.20
C VAL A 111 -6.82 -14.49 -1.71
N ASP A 112 -6.14 -15.05 -2.71
CA ASP A 112 -6.47 -16.37 -3.24
C ASP A 112 -6.19 -17.49 -2.23
N GLN A 113 -5.08 -17.43 -1.50
CA GLN A 113 -4.79 -18.38 -0.41
C GLN A 113 -5.86 -18.33 0.69
N LEU A 114 -6.26 -17.13 1.09
CA LEU A 114 -7.29 -16.90 2.11
C LEU A 114 -8.67 -17.42 1.65
N ARG A 115 -9.01 -17.23 0.37
CA ARG A 115 -10.23 -17.78 -0.24
C ARG A 115 -10.23 -19.30 -0.23
N LEU A 116 -9.10 -19.93 -0.56
CA LEU A 116 -8.97 -21.39 -0.54
C LEU A 116 -9.06 -21.97 0.88
N ALA A 117 -8.45 -21.30 1.87
CA ALA A 117 -8.50 -21.72 3.26
C ALA A 117 -9.92 -21.68 3.85
N ARG A 118 -10.74 -20.69 3.46
CA ARG A 118 -12.15 -20.57 3.92
C ARG A 118 -13.11 -21.58 3.29
N ARG A 119 -12.70 -22.28 2.23
CA ARG A 119 -13.52 -23.31 1.55
C ARG A 119 -13.29 -24.72 2.09
N LYS A 120 -12.28 -24.91 2.96
CA LYS A 120 -11.98 -26.15 3.66
C LYS A 120 -12.59 -26.11 5.05
#